data_AF-A0A914G7U3-F1
#
_entry.id   AF-A0A914G7U3-F1
#
_cell.length_a   1.000
_cell.length_b   1.000
_cell.length_c   1.000
_cell.angle_alpha   90.00
_cell.angle_beta   90.00
_cell.angle_gamma   90.00
#
_symmetry.space_group_name_H-M   'P 1'
#
loop_
_entity.id
_entity.type
_entity.pdbx_description
1 polymer ?
#
loop_
_entity_poly.entity_id
_entity_poly.type
_entity_poly.pdbx_seq_one_letter_code
_entity_poly.pdbx_strand_id
1 'polypeptide(L)'
;MIKKYIENPNALILAVTPANTDFATSESLSLAKKFDEAGERTLCVLTKLDIMDSGTDATDVLNGITIPVKLGIIGVVNRSQADIIAKKPVEECLAAEAIYLQNHYPDLADRNGIPYLAENLSKVCEIKSKKIL
;
A
#
# COMPACT_ATOMS: atom_id res chain seq x y z
N MET A 1 4.62 5.16 21.59
CA MET A 1 5.14 6.16 20.62
C MET A 1 4.19 6.38 19.44
N ILE A 2 3.63 5.35 18.79
CA ILE A 2 2.70 5.49 17.63
C ILE A 2 1.27 5.92 18.04
N LYS A 3 0.79 5.44 19.20
CA LYS A 3 -0.59 5.68 19.70
C LYS A 3 -1.02 7.16 19.64
N LYS A 4 -0.15 8.07 20.08
CA LYS A 4 -0.40 9.52 20.09
C LYS A 4 -0.74 10.10 18.71
N TYR A 5 -0.20 9.51 17.63
CA TYR A 5 -0.43 10.00 16.27
C TYR A 5 -1.65 9.32 15.62
N ILE A 6 -1.82 8.02 15.86
CA ILE A 6 -2.91 7.23 15.26
C ILE A 6 -4.28 7.51 15.92
N GLU A 7 -4.28 7.98 17.18
CA GLU A 7 -5.49 8.42 17.91
C GLU A 7 -6.16 9.65 17.29
N ASN A 8 -5.42 10.48 16.55
CA ASN A 8 -6.01 11.65 15.90
C ASN A 8 -7.00 11.20 14.80
N PRO A 9 -8.31 11.53 14.90
CA PRO A 9 -9.31 11.10 13.91
C PRO A 9 -9.05 11.69 12.51
N ASN A 10 -8.33 12.82 12.42
CA ASN A 10 -7.95 13.43 11.16
C ASN A 10 -6.73 12.79 10.50
N ALA A 11 -5.97 11.95 11.24
CA ALA A 11 -4.83 11.26 10.67
C ALA A 11 -5.26 10.18 9.68
N LEU A 12 -4.60 10.16 8.52
CA LEU A 12 -4.64 9.05 7.59
C LEU A 12 -3.65 7.97 8.04
N ILE A 13 -4.10 6.74 8.13
CA ILE A 13 -3.30 5.59 8.54
C ILE A 13 -2.83 4.89 7.27
N LEU A 14 -1.51 4.81 7.08
CA LEU A 14 -0.91 4.00 6.03
C LEU A 14 -0.43 2.68 6.64
N ALA A 15 -1.21 1.61 6.46
CA ALA A 15 -0.87 0.29 6.96
C ALA A 15 0.04 -0.42 5.94
N VAL A 16 1.35 -0.31 6.14
CA VAL A 16 2.36 -0.89 5.25
C VAL A 16 2.68 -2.32 5.68
N THR A 17 2.48 -3.28 4.79
CA THR A 17 2.77 -4.70 5.02
C THR A 17 3.60 -5.25 3.87
N PRO A 18 4.62 -6.09 4.12
CA PRO A 18 5.35 -6.73 3.04
C PRO A 18 4.61 -7.98 2.54
N ALA A 19 4.61 -8.18 1.22
CA ALA A 19 3.86 -9.23 0.54
C ALA A 19 4.40 -10.64 0.77
N ASN A 20 5.65 -10.75 1.20
CA ASN A 20 6.28 -12.02 1.58
C ASN A 20 5.88 -12.52 2.98
N THR A 21 4.99 -11.79 3.67
CA THR A 21 4.42 -12.20 4.96
C THR A 21 2.91 -12.29 4.85
N ASP A 22 2.30 -13.11 5.70
CA ASP A 22 0.84 -13.23 5.71
C ASP A 22 0.17 -11.89 6.05
N PHE A 23 -0.59 -11.38 5.09
CA PHE A 23 -1.29 -10.11 5.20
C PHE A 23 -2.36 -10.14 6.29
N ALA A 24 -3.03 -11.29 6.50
CA ALA A 24 -4.09 -11.43 7.49
C ALA A 24 -3.61 -11.25 8.93
N THR A 25 -2.35 -11.59 9.19
CA THR A 25 -1.73 -11.53 10.52
C THR A 25 -0.85 -10.29 10.72
N SER A 26 -0.87 -9.36 9.78
CA SER A 26 -0.06 -8.14 9.86
C SER A 26 -0.34 -7.31 11.12
N GLU A 27 0.73 -6.96 11.84
CA GLU A 27 0.67 -6.10 13.02
C GLU A 27 0.19 -4.68 12.66
N SER A 28 0.54 -4.16 11.47
CA SER A 28 0.12 -2.82 11.05
C SER A 28 -1.39 -2.75 10.89
N LEU A 29 -2.02 -3.80 10.35
CA LEU A 29 -3.46 -3.89 10.21
C LEU A 29 -4.15 -4.11 11.55
N SER A 30 -3.60 -4.98 12.38
CA SER A 30 -4.11 -5.22 13.73
C SER A 30 -4.10 -3.96 14.58
N LEU A 31 -3.07 -3.12 14.43
CA LEU A 31 -3.00 -1.83 15.09
C LEU A 31 -3.97 -0.83 14.48
N ALA A 32 -4.05 -0.74 13.15
CA ALA A 32 -4.98 0.16 12.47
C ALA A 32 -6.43 -0.13 12.86
N LYS A 33 -6.86 -1.40 12.85
CA LYS A 33 -8.21 -1.83 13.26
C LYS A 33 -8.57 -1.42 14.69
N LYS A 34 -7.61 -1.37 15.62
CA LYS A 34 -7.86 -0.93 17.01
C LYS A 34 -8.22 0.56 17.11
N PHE A 35 -7.79 1.38 16.15
CA PHE A 35 -8.02 2.83 16.14
C PHE A 35 -8.95 3.27 14.99
N ASP A 36 -9.27 2.38 14.06
CA ASP A 36 -10.11 2.58 12.89
C ASP A 36 -10.82 1.26 12.53
N GLU A 37 -11.75 0.83 13.38
CA GLU A 37 -12.48 -0.44 13.21
C GLU A 37 -13.28 -0.48 11.91
N ALA A 38 -13.81 0.67 11.48
CA ALA A 38 -14.57 0.82 10.24
C ALA A 38 -13.68 0.91 8.98
N GLY A 39 -12.35 1.04 9.13
CA GLY A 39 -11.40 1.15 8.04
C GLY A 39 -11.59 2.40 7.16
N GLU A 40 -12.13 3.49 7.70
CA GLU A 40 -12.50 4.70 6.97
C GLU A 40 -11.32 5.62 6.67
N ARG A 41 -10.25 5.50 7.45
CA ARG A 41 -9.04 6.33 7.36
C ARG A 41 -7.79 5.46 7.27
N THR A 42 -7.93 4.18 6.95
CA THR A 42 -6.82 3.24 6.77
C THR A 42 -6.69 2.86 5.32
N LEU A 43 -5.56 3.22 4.72
CA LEU A 43 -5.12 2.76 3.40
C LEU A 43 -4.07 1.69 3.61
N CYS A 44 -4.25 0.53 2.97
CA CYS A 44 -3.26 -0.54 3.06
C CYS A 44 -2.29 -0.46 1.90
N VAL A 45 -1.00 -0.61 2.19
CA VAL A 45 0.06 -0.65 1.19
C VAL A 45 0.78 -1.97 1.29
N LEU A 46 0.72 -2.74 0.21
CA LEU A 46 1.42 -4.01 0.08
C LEU A 46 2.75 -3.75 -0.63
N THR A 47 3.87 -3.93 0.08
CA THR A 47 5.22 -3.71 -0.47
C THR A 47 5.87 -5.03 -0.84
N LYS A 48 6.99 -4.98 -1.56
CA LYS A 48 7.83 -6.17 -1.81
C LYS A 48 7.12 -7.28 -2.60
N LEU A 49 6.27 -6.90 -3.57
CA LEU A 49 5.58 -7.86 -4.44
C LEU A 49 6.59 -8.74 -5.21
N ASP A 50 7.75 -8.17 -5.53
CA ASP A 50 8.85 -8.79 -6.28
C ASP A 50 9.49 -10.01 -5.62
N ILE A 51 9.37 -10.15 -4.30
CA ILE A 51 9.97 -11.24 -3.50
C ILE A 51 8.93 -12.12 -2.82
N MET A 52 7.73 -12.20 -3.40
CA MET A 52 6.75 -13.21 -3.02
C MET A 52 7.20 -14.61 -3.41
N ASP A 53 6.87 -15.60 -2.58
CA ASP A 53 7.19 -17.00 -2.84
C ASP A 53 6.48 -17.47 -4.12
N SER A 54 7.24 -18.17 -4.96
CA SER A 54 6.74 -18.73 -6.23
C SER A 54 5.55 -19.66 -5.97
N GLY A 55 4.36 -19.26 -6.41
CA GLY A 55 3.11 -19.99 -6.17
C GLY A 55 2.11 -19.29 -5.24
N THR A 56 2.48 -18.15 -4.67
CA THR A 56 1.58 -17.29 -3.88
C THR A 56 1.16 -16.10 -4.72
N ASP A 57 -0.14 -15.78 -4.71
CA ASP A 57 -0.68 -14.64 -5.45
C ASP A 57 -1.27 -13.59 -4.50
N ALA A 58 -0.95 -12.32 -4.75
CA ALA A 58 -1.50 -11.18 -4.02
C ALA A 58 -2.81 -10.66 -4.62
N THR A 59 -3.29 -11.21 -5.74
CA THR A 59 -4.52 -10.75 -6.42
C THR A 59 -5.73 -10.64 -5.48
N ASP A 60 -5.98 -11.65 -4.64
CA ASP A 60 -7.11 -11.63 -3.69
C ASP A 60 -6.96 -10.54 -2.62
N VAL A 61 -5.72 -10.32 -2.17
CA VAL A 61 -5.39 -9.28 -1.21
C VAL A 61 -5.55 -7.91 -1.84
N LEU A 62 -5.02 -7.69 -3.05
CA LEU A 62 -5.12 -6.41 -3.76
C LEU A 62 -6.57 -6.07 -4.14
N ASN A 63 -7.40 -7.07 -4.42
CA ASN A 63 -8.83 -6.88 -4.65
C ASN A 63 -9.65 -6.67 -3.36
N GLY A 64 -9.04 -6.79 -2.17
CA GLY A 64 -9.73 -6.61 -0.89
C GLY A 64 -10.65 -7.77 -0.51
N ILE A 65 -10.47 -8.96 -1.10
CA ILE A 65 -11.27 -10.15 -0.79
C ILE A 65 -10.91 -10.68 0.60
N THR A 66 -9.61 -10.70 0.94
CA THR A 66 -9.12 -11.21 2.23
C THR A 66 -9.47 -10.27 3.39
N ILE A 67 -9.29 -8.96 3.21
CA ILE A 67 -9.53 -7.95 4.25
C ILE A 67 -10.20 -6.73 3.62
N PRO A 68 -11.47 -6.45 3.97
CA PRO A 68 -12.15 -5.28 3.46
C PRO A 68 -11.61 -4.02 4.14
N VAL A 69 -11.11 -3.08 3.35
CA VAL A 69 -10.76 -1.71 3.79
C VAL A 69 -11.37 -0.71 2.83
N LYS A 70 -11.95 0.38 3.37
CA LYS A 70 -12.73 1.31 2.54
C LYS A 70 -11.87 2.14 1.58
N LEU A 71 -10.63 2.43 1.96
CA LEU A 71 -9.68 3.17 1.09
C LEU A 71 -8.95 2.25 0.10
N GLY A 72 -9.15 0.94 0.19
CA GLY A 72 -8.53 -0.05 -0.69
C GLY A 72 -7.12 -0.46 -0.26
N ILE A 73 -6.53 -1.31 -1.11
CA ILE A 73 -5.21 -1.90 -0.94
C ILE A 73 -4.41 -1.59 -2.20
N ILE A 74 -3.19 -1.08 -2.03
CA ILE A 74 -2.31 -0.69 -3.14
C ILE A 74 -0.99 -1.42 -3.01
N GLY A 75 -0.65 -2.18 -4.03
CA GLY A 75 0.63 -2.86 -4.20
C GLY A 75 1.69 -1.94 -4.78
N VAL A 76 2.90 -1.98 -4.22
CA VAL A 76 4.06 -1.20 -4.69
C VAL A 76 5.33 -2.04 -4.66
N VAL A 77 6.22 -1.76 -5.61
CA VAL A 77 7.57 -2.30 -5.69
C VAL A 77 8.56 -1.17 -5.46
N ASN A 78 9.36 -1.31 -4.40
CA ASN A 78 10.35 -0.31 -4.03
C ASN A 78 11.75 -0.74 -4.45
N ARG A 79 12.71 0.17 -4.30
CA ARG A 79 14.14 -0.13 -4.49
C ARG A 79 14.59 -1.26 -3.56
N SER A 80 15.32 -2.21 -4.11
CA SER A 80 16.05 -3.21 -3.33
C SER A 80 17.29 -2.59 -2.67
N GLN A 81 17.91 -3.33 -1.74
CA GLN A 81 19.18 -2.92 -1.15
C GLN A 81 20.29 -2.75 -2.21
N ALA A 82 20.28 -3.58 -3.26
CA ALA A 82 21.23 -3.48 -4.36
C ALA A 82 21.01 -2.20 -5.17
N ASP A 83 19.75 -1.83 -5.46
CA ASP A 83 19.41 -0.59 -6.18
C ASP A 83 19.84 0.66 -5.40
N ILE A 84 19.71 0.62 -4.06
CA ILE A 84 20.15 1.72 -3.19
C ILE A 84 21.66 1.87 -3.26
N ILE A 85 22.42 0.78 -3.20
CA ILE A 85 23.89 0.78 -3.30
C ILE A 85 24.33 1.28 -4.69
N ALA A 86 23.65 0.84 -5.74
CA ALA A 86 23.89 1.27 -7.11
C ALA A 86 23.43 2.72 -7.41
N LYS A 87 22.77 3.39 -6.44
CA LYS A 87 22.18 4.72 -6.60
C LYS A 87 21.27 4.82 -7.83
N LYS A 88 20.48 3.77 -8.06
CA LYS A 88 19.53 3.72 -9.17
C LYS A 88 18.59 4.93 -9.13
N PRO A 89 18.43 5.68 -10.24
CA PRO A 89 17.55 6.84 -10.29
C PRO A 89 16.09 6.43 -10.07
N VAL A 90 15.29 7.34 -9.52
CA VAL A 90 13.90 7.05 -9.14
C VAL A 90 13.05 6.76 -10.38
N GLU A 91 13.31 7.45 -11.48
CA GLU A 91 12.61 7.32 -12.76
C GLU A 91 12.74 5.90 -13.32
N GLU A 92 13.93 5.32 -13.23
CA GLU A 92 14.17 3.94 -13.68
C GLU A 92 13.50 2.91 -12.75
N CYS A 93 13.39 3.22 -11.46
CA CYS A 93 12.67 2.37 -10.51
C CYS A 93 11.16 2.38 -10.79
N LEU A 94 10.58 3.53 -11.11
CA LEU A 94 9.17 3.65 -11.48
C LEU A 94 8.87 2.93 -12.80
N ALA A 95 9.76 3.02 -13.79
CA ALA A 95 9.63 2.28 -15.03
C ALA A 95 9.71 0.76 -14.80
N ALA A 96 10.64 0.31 -13.96
CA ALA A 96 10.78 -1.10 -13.61
C ALA A 96 9.55 -1.62 -12.83
N GLU A 97 8.99 -0.84 -11.92
CA GLU A 97 7.75 -1.16 -11.22
C GLU A 97 6.59 -1.33 -12.20
N ALA A 98 6.41 -0.39 -13.14
CA ALA A 98 5.34 -0.45 -14.13
C ALA A 98 5.45 -1.72 -15.00
N ILE A 99 6.66 -2.06 -15.45
CA ILE A 99 6.91 -3.29 -16.22
C ILE A 99 6.62 -4.54 -15.37
N TYR A 100 7.04 -4.55 -14.10
CA TYR A 100 6.79 -5.67 -13.20
C TYR A 100 5.29 -5.90 -12.99
N LEU A 101 4.54 -4.82 -12.71
CA LEU A 101 3.09 -4.87 -12.48
C LEU A 101 2.35 -5.30 -13.75
N GLN A 102 2.73 -4.80 -14.93
CA GLN A 102 2.11 -5.22 -16.20
C GLN A 102 2.33 -6.70 -16.49
N ASN A 103 3.51 -7.25 -16.15
CA ASN A 103 3.84 -8.64 -16.42
C ASN A 103 3.20 -9.62 -15.41
N HIS A 104 3.17 -9.28 -14.12
CA HIS A 104 2.66 -10.19 -13.07
C HIS A 104 1.19 -9.95 -12.72
N TYR A 105 0.70 -8.71 -12.87
CA TYR A 105 -0.62 -8.26 -12.44
C TYR A 105 -1.30 -7.36 -13.49
N PRO A 106 -1.48 -7.81 -14.74
CA PRO A 106 -1.96 -6.96 -15.84
C PRO A 106 -3.30 -6.28 -15.54
N ASP A 107 -4.26 -7.04 -14.97
CA ASP A 107 -5.60 -6.52 -14.66
C ASP A 107 -5.62 -5.51 -13.50
N LEU A 108 -4.55 -5.47 -12.70
CA LEU A 108 -4.42 -4.63 -11.53
C LEU A 108 -3.37 -3.53 -11.70
N ALA A 109 -2.62 -3.51 -12.81
CA ALA A 109 -1.54 -2.56 -13.03
C ALA A 109 -2.01 -1.10 -12.98
N ASP A 110 -3.23 -0.83 -13.46
CA ASP A 110 -3.82 0.52 -13.45
C ASP A 110 -4.22 1.03 -12.05
N ARG A 111 -4.33 0.12 -11.07
CA ARG A 111 -4.77 0.42 -9.70
C ARG A 111 -3.65 0.22 -8.67
N ASN A 112 -2.42 0.00 -9.13
CA ASN A 112 -1.26 -0.27 -8.29
C ASN A 112 -0.05 0.57 -8.74
N GLY A 113 0.99 0.54 -7.92
CA GLY A 113 2.23 1.26 -8.14
C GLY A 113 2.31 2.60 -7.41
N ILE A 114 3.54 3.12 -7.33
CA ILE A 114 3.87 4.37 -6.66
C ILE A 114 3.11 5.57 -7.27
N PRO A 115 2.97 5.71 -8.61
CA PRO A 115 2.23 6.83 -9.19
C PRO A 115 0.76 6.85 -8.78
N TYR A 116 0.10 5.68 -8.82
CA TYR A 116 -1.29 5.54 -8.41
C TYR A 116 -1.47 5.81 -6.91
N LEU A 117 -0.54 5.31 -6.08
CA LEU A 117 -0.53 5.59 -4.63
C LEU A 117 -0.45 7.10 -4.35
N ALA A 118 0.44 7.82 -5.04
CA ALA A 118 0.63 9.25 -4.86
C ALA A 118 -0.63 10.06 -5.26
N GLU A 119 -1.25 9.70 -6.38
CA GLU A 119 -2.49 10.33 -6.84
C GLU A 119 -3.65 10.06 -5.88
N ASN A 120 -3.80 8.81 -5.42
CA ASN A 120 -4.87 8.42 -4.50
C ASN A 120 -4.71 9.12 -3.14
N LEU A 121 -3.50 9.13 -2.58
CA LEU A 121 -3.21 9.88 -1.35
C LEU A 121 -3.54 11.37 -1.49
N SER A 122 -3.20 11.98 -2.62
CA SER A 122 -3.51 13.39 -2.88
C SER A 122 -5.02 13.65 -2.88
N LYS A 123 -5.80 12.80 -3.56
CA LYS A 123 -7.27 12.86 -3.58
C LYS A 123 -7.87 12.69 -2.18
N VAL A 124 -7.40 11.70 -1.42
CA VAL A 124 -7.90 11.43 -0.05
C VAL A 124 -7.62 12.61 0.88
N CYS A 125 -6.42 13.19 0.80
CA CYS A 125 -6.06 14.37 1.57
C CYS A 125 -6.93 15.59 1.21
N GLU A 126 -7.20 15.80 -0.08
CA GLU A 126 -8.06 16.89 -0.56
C GLU A 126 -9.52 16.73 -0.09
N ILE A 127 -10.07 15.51 -0.13
CA ILE A 127 -11.43 15.23 0.35
C ILE A 127 -11.52 15.45 1.86
N LYS A 128 -10.49 15.03 2.62
CA LYS A 128 -10.44 15.25 4.07
C LYS A 128 -10.32 16.73 4.41
N SER A 129 -9.53 17.52 3.68
CA SER A 129 -9.41 18.96 3.95
C SER A 129 -10.73 19.70 3.69
N LYS A 130 -11.48 19.33 2.64
CA LYS A 130 -12.81 19.90 2.33
C LYS A 130 -13.88 19.55 3.35
N LYS A 131 -13.78 18.42 4.07
CA LYS A 131 -14.73 18.02 5.12
C LYS A 131 -14.49 18.69 6.48
N ILE A 132 -13.31 19.28 6.68
CA ILE A 132 -12.92 19.94 7.93
C ILE A 132 -13.33 21.43 7.93
N LEU A 133 -13.58 22.00 6.73
CA LEU A 133 -14.15 23.33 6.52
C LEU A 133 -15.68 23.28 6.54
#